data_AF-X1CV19-F1
#
_entry.id   AF-X1CV19-F1
#
_cell.length_a   1.000
_cell.length_b   1.000
_cell.length_c   1.000
_cell.angle_alpha   90.00
_cell.angle_beta   90.00
_cell.angle_gamma   90.00
#
_symmetry.space_group_name_H-M   'P 1'
#
loop_
_entity.id
_entity.type
_entity.pdbx_description
1 polymer ?
#
loop_
_entity_poly.entity_id
_entity_poly.type
_entity_poly.pdbx_seq_one_letter_code
_entity_poly.pdbx_strand_id
1 'polypeptide(L)' 'MKAHMFEKIIEFKNFSNIKKAPKNTDIQELLAITDILITDYSSVYCDFLLVDKPILLFTY' A
#
# COMPACT_ATOMS: atom_id res chain seq x y z
N MET A 1 3.88 -0.77 2.77
CA MET A 1 3.15 0.52 2.94
C MET A 1 3.77 1.57 2.02
N LYS A 2 2.99 2.13 1.09
CA LYS A 2 3.38 3.28 0.28
C LYS A 2 2.62 4.48 0.81
N ALA A 3 3.35 5.50 1.21
CA ALA A 3 2.83 6.70 1.86
C ALA A 3 3.00 7.92 0.95
N HIS A 4 2.10 8.89 1.07
CA HIS A 4 2.17 10.15 0.32
C HIS A 4 3.35 11.04 0.75
N MET A 5 3.76 11.95 -0.14
CA MET A 5 4.99 12.76 -0.12
C MET A 5 5.25 13.57 1.18
N PHE A 6 4.24 13.78 2.04
CA PHE A 6 4.31 14.64 3.23
C PHE A 6 4.32 13.90 4.58
N GLU A 7 4.58 12.59 4.62
CA GLU A 7 4.66 11.89 5.91
C GLU A 7 5.98 12.11 6.66
N LYS A 8 5.85 12.22 8.00
CA LYS A 8 6.96 12.09 8.97
C LYS A 8 7.85 10.92 8.57
N ILE A 9 9.16 11.07 8.72
CA ILE A 9 10.11 9.96 8.61
C ILE A 9 9.81 9.00 9.77
N ILE A 10 8.87 8.08 9.56
CA ILE A 10 8.58 6.99 10.47
C ILE A 10 9.67 5.93 10.22
N GLU A 11 10.54 5.74 11.21
CA GLU A 11 11.53 4.66 11.18
C GLU A 11 10.86 3.35 11.60
N PHE A 12 10.73 2.42 10.65
CA PHE A 12 10.18 1.09 10.91
C PHE A 12 11.24 0.07 11.40
N LYS A 13 12.38 0.54 11.95
CA LYS A 13 13.55 -0.30 12.28
C LYS A 13 13.24 -1.47 13.23
N ASN A 14 12.22 -1.35 14.09
CA ASN A 14 11.89 -2.36 15.09
C ASN A 14 10.86 -3.41 14.61
N PHE A 15 10.40 -3.35 13.36
CA PHE A 15 9.40 -4.28 12.84
C PHE A 15 10.01 -5.16 11.74
N SER A 16 10.19 -6.46 12.01
CA SER A 16 10.72 -7.43 11.03
C SER A 16 9.79 -7.67 9.84
N ASN A 17 8.48 -7.55 10.08
CA ASN A 17 7.44 -7.86 9.08
C ASN A 17 6.94 -6.61 8.33
N ILE A 18 7.42 -5.41 8.68
CA ILE A 18 6.96 -4.17 8.05
C ILE A 18 8.08 -3.63 7.16
N LYS A 19 7.81 -3.59 5.86
CA LYS A 19 8.71 -3.01 4.88
C LYS A 19 8.08 -1.77 4.25
N LYS A 20 8.84 -0.68 4.24
CA LYS A 20 8.47 0.54 3.50
C LYS A 20 8.85 0.36 2.03
N ALA A 21 7.93 0.65 1.13
CA ALA A 21 8.23 0.64 -0.29
C ALA A 21 9.18 1.80 -0.64
N PRO A 22 10.20 1.60 -1.49
CA PRO A 22 11.04 2.68 -2.00
C PRO A 22 10.20 3.77 -2.68
N LYS A 23 10.64 5.03 -2.61
CA LYS A 23 9.90 6.16 -3.21
C LYS A 23 9.70 6.03 -4.73
N ASN A 24 10.65 5.39 -5.42
CA ASN A 24 10.66 5.28 -6.88
C ASN A 24 9.99 3.99 -7.38
N THR A 25 9.38 3.18 -6.50
CA THR A 25 8.69 1.95 -6.92
C THR A 25 7.34 2.28 -7.55
N ASP A 26 7.08 1.69 -8.72
CA ASP A 26 5.78 1.77 -9.38
C ASP A 26 4.71 1.13 -8.49
N ILE A 27 3.56 1.80 -8.37
CA ILE A 27 2.42 1.25 -7.62
C ILE A 27 1.91 -0.04 -8.27
N GLN A 28 1.90 -0.12 -9.61
CA GLN A 28 1.33 -1.26 -10.33
C GLN A 28 2.13 -2.53 -10.10
N GLU A 29 3.46 -2.43 -10.04
CA GLU A 29 4.33 -3.55 -9.68
C GLU A 29 4.03 -4.07 -8.26
N LEU A 30 3.77 -3.15 -7.33
CA LEU A 30 3.44 -3.50 -5.96
C LEU A 30 2.06 -4.18 -5.88
N LEU A 31 1.06 -3.64 -6.59
CA LEU A 31 -0.28 -4.22 -6.64
C LEU A 31 -0.26 -5.62 -7.27
N ALA A 32 0.54 -5.86 -8.31
CA ALA A 32 0.65 -7.17 -8.96
C ALA A 32 1.09 -8.28 -7.99
N ILE A 33 1.99 -7.98 -7.05
CA ILE A 33 2.49 -8.94 -6.06
C ILE A 33 1.73 -8.90 -4.72
N THR A 34 0.71 -8.06 -4.59
CA THR A 34 -0.06 -7.90 -3.36
C THR A 34 -1.19 -8.92 -3.31
N ASP A 35 -1.34 -9.63 -2.19
CA ASP A 35 -2.43 -10.59 -1.99
C ASP A 35 -3.69 -9.98 -1.40
N ILE A 36 -3.54 -8.98 -0.52
CA ILE A 36 -4.64 -8.25 0.12
C ILE A 36 -4.30 -6.77 0.15
N LEU A 37 -5.21 -5.92 -0.33
CA LEU A 37 -5.06 -4.47 -0.26
C LEU A 37 -5.82 -3.92 0.95
N ILE A 38 -5.12 -3.18 1.81
CA ILE A 38 -5.74 -2.36 2.87
C ILE A 38 -5.68 -0.91 2.42
N THR A 39 -6.83 -0.26 2.28
CA THR A 39 -6.92 1.13 1.80
C THR A 39 -8.12 1.83 2.43
N ASP A 40 -8.12 3.15 2.39
CA ASP A 40 -9.20 4.02 2.83
C ASP A 40 -10.00 4.51 1.61
N TYR A 41 -9.66 5.67 1.06
CA TYR A 41 -10.31 6.32 -0.09
C TYR A 41 -9.32 6.61 -1.22
N SER A 42 -8.23 5.85 -1.32
CA SER A 42 -7.24 6.02 -2.38
C SER A 42 -7.72 5.47 -3.72
N SER A 43 -7.41 6.17 -4.82
CA SER A 43 -7.80 5.77 -6.18
C SER A 43 -7.22 4.42 -6.62
N VAL A 44 -6.14 3.95 -5.97
CA VAL A 44 -5.52 2.63 -6.21
C VAL A 44 -6.48 1.46 -5.95
N TYR A 45 -7.54 1.71 -5.17
CA TYR A 45 -8.66 0.78 -5.00
C TYR A 45 -9.24 0.34 -6.35
N CYS A 46 -9.48 1.30 -7.26
CA CYS A 46 -10.11 1.02 -8.55
C CYS A 46 -9.25 0.11 -9.43
N ASP A 47 -7.92 0.28 -9.39
CA ASP A 47 -6.99 -0.56 -10.15
C ASP A 47 -6.93 -1.97 -9.58
N PHE A 48 -6.97 -2.11 -8.25
CA PHE A 48 -6.88 -3.41 -7.58
C PHE A 48 -8.18 -4.22 -7.67
N LEU A 49 -9.33 -3.58 -7.93
CA LEU A 49 -10.58 -4.28 -8.24
C LEU A 49 -10.46 -5.22 -9.44
N LEU A 50 -9.59 -4.89 -10.41
CA LEU A 50 -9.37 -5.72 -11.60
C LEU A 50 -8.59 -7.01 -11.29
N VAL A 51 -7.88 -7.05 -10.16
CA VAL A 51 -7.06 -8.19 -9.74
C VAL A 51 -7.91 -9.29 -9.09
N ASP A 52 -9.17 -9.01 -8.78
CA ASP A 52 -10.13 -9.93 -8.12
C ASP A 52 -9.57 -10.53 -6.82
N LYS A 53 -8.93 -9.67 -6.01
CA LYS A 53 -8.33 -10.03 -4.72
C LYS A 53 -9.01 -9.30 -3.56
N PRO A 54 -8.93 -9.82 -2.33
CA PRO A 54 -9.56 -9.20 -1.16
C PRO A 54 -9.08 -7.75 -0.92
N ILE A 55 -10.04 -6.88 -0.61
CA ILE A 55 -9.81 -5.49 -0.24
C ILE A 55 -10.40 -5.23 1.14
N LEU A 56 -9.59 -4.70 2.05
CA LEU A 56 -10.00 -4.22 3.36
C LEU A 56 -10.08 -2.70 3.33
N LEU A 57 -11.32 -2.17 3.36
CA LEU A 57 -11.58 -0.74 3.46
C LEU A 57 -11.53 -0.32 4.94
N PHE A 58 -10.55 0.50 5.29
CA PHE A 58 -10.36 1.02 6.65
C PHE A 58 -10.69 2.51 6.67
N THR A 59 -11.97 2.84 6.87
CA THR A 59 -12.52 4.21 6.76
C THR A 59 -12.80 4.81 8.14
N TYR A 60 -11.74 4.97 8.94
CA TYR A 60 -11.82 5.50 10.31
C TYR A 60 -11.44 6.98 10.40
#